data_AF-A0A940HID0-F1
#
_entry.id   AF-A0A940HID0-F1
#
_cell.length_a   1.000
_cell.length_b   1.000
_cell.length_c   1.000
_cell.angle_alpha   90.00
_cell.angle_beta   90.00
_cell.angle_gamma   90.00
#
_symmetry.space_group_name_H-M   'P 1'
#
loop_
_entity.id
_entity.type
_entity.pdbx_description
1 polymer ?
#
loop_
_entity_poly.entity_id
_entity_poly.type
_entity_poly.pdbx_seq_one_letter_code
_entity_poly.pdbx_strand_id
1 'polypeptide(L)'
;NRTAAMKEKPLYLYLELQPNEYFSNNMKSRMVESGGLAKELYYTRIRIGADDIAGAPPFWKETSPYYSWTFGYLGIFSSKKFQLLINRFNLRVEEVVSPNWFLTNGNYYRLSGWGFGMQAWLNKMEAENNTVYEADGVTKMKMGPQVQ
;
A
#
# COMPACT_ATOMS: atom_id res chain seq x y z
N ASN A 1 7.79 16.80 -4.10
CA ASN A 1 6.46 17.42 -3.89
C ASN A 1 5.37 16.41 -4.14
N ARG A 2 4.67 15.97 -3.08
CA ARG A 2 3.43 15.18 -3.16
C ARG A 2 2.25 16.15 -3.02
N THR A 3 1.22 16.04 -3.84
CA THR A 3 0.01 16.88 -3.69
C THR A 3 -0.94 16.21 -2.69
N ALA A 4 -1.57 17.00 -1.80
CA ALA A 4 -2.51 16.49 -0.79
C ALA A 4 -3.64 15.64 -1.43
N ALA A 5 -4.05 15.98 -2.65
CA ALA A 5 -5.08 15.27 -3.40
C ALA A 5 -4.77 13.78 -3.68
N MET A 6 -3.50 13.40 -3.85
CA MET A 6 -3.11 12.00 -4.13
C MET A 6 -3.30 11.06 -2.93
N LYS A 7 -3.47 11.62 -1.71
CA LYS A 7 -3.75 10.84 -0.49
C LYS A 7 -5.23 10.47 -0.33
N GLU A 8 -6.11 11.18 -1.02
CA GLU A 8 -7.55 11.05 -0.85
C GLU A 8 -8.20 10.30 -2.02
N LYS A 9 -7.71 10.50 -3.25
CA LYS A 9 -8.30 9.92 -4.46
C LYS A 9 -7.24 9.47 -5.46
N PRO A 10 -7.43 8.31 -6.12
CA PRO A 10 -6.53 7.86 -7.16
C PRO A 10 -6.59 8.83 -8.33
N LEU A 11 -5.43 9.17 -8.88
CA LEU A 11 -5.35 9.92 -10.13
C LEU A 11 -5.34 8.91 -11.28
N TYR A 12 -6.17 9.17 -12.29
CA TYR A 12 -6.25 8.36 -13.49
C TYR A 12 -5.77 9.16 -14.68
N LEU A 13 -4.80 8.62 -15.39
CA LEU A 13 -4.43 9.04 -16.74
C LEU A 13 -5.12 8.11 -17.73
N TYR A 14 -5.93 8.70 -18.61
CA TYR A 14 -6.54 7.98 -19.73
C TYR A 14 -5.78 8.32 -21.00
N LEU A 15 -5.12 7.32 -21.58
CA LEU A 15 -4.48 7.43 -22.89
C LEU A 15 -5.45 6.89 -23.93
N GLU A 16 -5.84 7.71 -24.89
CA GLU A 16 -6.79 7.32 -25.94
C GLU A 16 -6.12 7.35 -27.31
N LEU A 17 -6.17 6.24 -28.04
CA LEU A 17 -5.65 6.13 -29.40
C LEU A 17 -6.60 6.83 -30.39
N GLN A 18 -6.18 8.00 -30.87
CA GLN A 18 -6.90 8.77 -31.88
C GLN A 18 -6.55 8.30 -33.30
N PRO A 19 -7.53 8.25 -34.23
CA PRO A 19 -7.25 8.00 -35.64
C PRO A 19 -6.46 9.16 -36.27
N ASN A 20 -5.75 8.88 -37.36
CA ASN A 20 -5.01 9.88 -38.16
C ASN A 20 -5.10 9.53 -39.66
N GLU A 21 -4.38 10.28 -40.50
CA GLU A 21 -4.37 10.11 -41.96
C GLU A 21 -3.92 8.72 -42.44
N TYR A 22 -3.20 7.97 -41.60
CA TYR A 22 -2.64 6.65 -41.92
C TYR A 22 -3.32 5.51 -41.17
N PHE A 23 -4.23 5.80 -40.22
CA PHE A 23 -4.83 4.81 -39.35
C PHE A 23 -6.27 5.18 -38.97
N SER A 24 -7.22 4.32 -39.36
CA SER A 24 -8.62 4.42 -38.95
C SER A 24 -8.91 3.55 -37.73
N ASN A 25 -9.75 4.05 -36.82
CA ASN A 25 -10.13 3.34 -35.60
C ASN A 25 -11.65 3.16 -35.50
N ASN A 26 -12.15 2.07 -36.09
CA ASN A 26 -13.59 1.84 -36.27
C ASN A 26 -14.26 1.18 -35.05
N MET A 27 -13.49 0.78 -34.04
CA MET A 27 -14.00 0.06 -32.87
C MET A 27 -13.51 0.72 -31.57
N LYS A 28 -14.15 1.83 -31.20
CA LYS A 28 -13.78 2.62 -30.00
C LYS A 28 -14.20 1.95 -28.70
N SER A 29 -15.45 1.49 -28.65
CA SER A 29 -16.01 0.79 -27.51
C SER A 29 -17.07 -0.23 -27.95
N ARG A 30 -17.42 -1.15 -27.05
CA ARG A 30 -18.53 -2.08 -27.19
C ARG A 30 -19.24 -2.24 -25.85
N MET A 31 -20.57 -2.26 -25.89
CA MET A 31 -21.37 -2.67 -24.75
C MET A 31 -21.32 -4.20 -24.59
N VAL A 32 -20.95 -4.66 -23.41
CA VAL A 32 -20.93 -6.06 -23.03
C VAL A 32 -21.83 -6.25 -21.82
N GLU A 33 -22.79 -7.16 -21.94
CA GLU A 33 -23.64 -7.57 -20.83
C GLU A 33 -23.03 -8.78 -20.14
N SER A 34 -22.89 -8.71 -18.81
CA SER A 34 -22.45 -9.82 -17.99
C SER A 34 -23.20 -9.79 -16.66
N GLY A 35 -23.95 -10.84 -16.35
CA GLY A 35 -24.71 -10.96 -15.11
C GLY A 35 -25.82 -9.91 -14.94
N GLY A 36 -26.46 -9.48 -16.03
CA GLY A 36 -27.54 -8.49 -16.00
C GLY A 36 -27.07 -7.03 -15.89
N LEU A 37 -25.77 -6.77 -15.95
CA LEU A 37 -25.18 -5.43 -15.98
C LEU A 37 -24.56 -5.17 -17.35
N ALA A 38 -25.00 -4.11 -18.02
CA ALA A 38 -24.39 -3.61 -19.25
C ALA A 38 -23.17 -2.75 -18.90
N LYS A 39 -21.99 -3.13 -19.42
CA LYS A 39 -20.74 -2.39 -19.24
C LYS A 39 -20.14 -2.00 -20.58
N GLU A 40 -19.74 -0.74 -20.71
CA GLU A 40 -18.99 -0.27 -21.87
C GLU A 40 -17.50 -0.66 -21.72
N LEU A 41 -16.98 -1.41 -22.69
CA LEU A 41 -15.56 -1.73 -22.81
C LEU A 41 -14.93 -0.89 -23.91
N TYR A 42 -13.83 -0.22 -23.60
CA TYR A 42 -13.06 0.58 -24.56
C TYR A 42 -11.86 -0.24 -25.05
N TYR A 43 -11.66 -0.32 -26.37
CA TYR A 43 -10.52 -1.03 -26.97
C TYR A 43 -9.33 -0.12 -27.24
N THR A 44 -9.55 1.19 -27.17
CA THR A 44 -8.62 2.22 -27.63
C THR A 44 -8.13 3.08 -26.48
N ARG A 45 -8.58 2.79 -25.25
CA ARG A 45 -8.29 3.56 -24.04
C ARG A 45 -7.52 2.71 -23.05
N ILE A 46 -6.33 3.16 -22.70
CA ILE A 46 -5.56 2.61 -21.58
C ILE A 46 -5.77 3.52 -20.37
N ARG A 47 -6.13 2.92 -19.24
CA ARG A 47 -6.23 3.62 -17.96
C ARG A 47 -5.00 3.30 -17.12
N ILE A 48 -4.18 4.31 -16.84
CA ILE A 48 -3.07 4.24 -15.90
C ILE A 48 -3.53 4.90 -14.61
N GLY A 49 -3.52 4.16 -13.51
CA GLY A 49 -3.82 4.69 -12.18
C GLY A 49 -2.53 4.94 -11.40
N ALA A 50 -2.46 6.07 -10.71
CA ALA A 50 -1.43 6.35 -9.71
C ALA A 50 -2.11 6.89 -8.45
N ASP A 51 -1.84 6.27 -7.31
CA ASP A 51 -2.34 6.70 -6.01
C ASP A 51 -1.23 6.68 -4.95
N ASP A 52 -1.34 7.56 -3.95
CA ASP A 52 -0.58 7.49 -2.69
C ASP A 52 -1.55 7.11 -1.55
N ILE A 53 -2.62 6.37 -1.88
CA ILE A 53 -3.62 5.86 -0.93
C ILE A 53 -3.14 4.49 -0.43
N ALA A 54 -1.85 4.35 -0.17
CA ALA A 54 -1.38 3.33 0.76
C ALA A 54 -1.68 3.83 2.18
N GLY A 55 -2.97 3.97 2.50
CA GLY A 55 -3.44 4.16 3.87
C GLY A 55 -3.11 2.94 4.71
N ALA A 56 -3.25 3.06 6.03
CA ALA A 56 -2.98 1.94 6.91
C ALA A 56 -3.83 0.71 6.51
N PRO A 57 -3.25 -0.51 6.44
CA PRO A 57 -4.02 -1.72 6.21
C PRO A 57 -5.07 -1.88 7.32
N PRO A 58 -6.17 -2.64 7.09
CA PRO A 58 -7.30 -2.70 8.02
C PRO A 58 -6.92 -3.02 9.48
N PHE A 59 -5.89 -3.82 9.72
CA PHE A 59 -5.41 -4.18 11.06
C PHE A 59 -4.56 -3.09 11.75
N TRP A 60 -4.08 -2.09 11.00
CA TRP A 60 -3.19 -1.04 11.46
C TRP A 60 -3.85 0.34 11.49
N LYS A 61 -5.13 0.43 11.10
CA LYS A 61 -5.95 1.63 11.30
C LYS A 61 -6.27 1.81 12.78
N GLU A 62 -6.29 3.04 13.27
CA GLU A 62 -6.68 3.36 14.67
C GLU A 62 -8.09 2.88 15.03
N THR A 63 -8.99 2.87 14.04
CA THR A 63 -10.37 2.37 14.19
C THR A 63 -10.46 0.84 14.19
N SER A 64 -9.35 0.12 14.00
CA SER A 64 -9.32 -1.34 13.98
C SER A 64 -9.47 -1.89 15.41
N PRO A 65 -10.28 -2.94 15.63
CA PRO A 65 -10.33 -3.62 16.93
C PRO A 65 -8.98 -4.24 17.32
N TYR A 66 -8.08 -4.44 16.36
CA TYR A 66 -6.75 -5.00 16.57
C TYR A 66 -5.66 -3.93 16.71
N TYR A 67 -6.04 -2.64 16.70
CA TYR A 67 -5.08 -1.55 16.67
C TYR A 67 -4.11 -1.59 17.84
N SER A 68 -4.57 -1.89 19.06
CA SER A 68 -3.70 -1.98 20.24
C SER A 68 -2.58 -3.02 20.06
N TRP A 69 -2.92 -4.20 19.54
CA TRP A 69 -1.93 -5.25 19.25
C TRP A 69 -0.97 -4.80 18.14
N THR A 70 -1.50 -4.31 17.04
CA THR A 70 -0.69 -3.84 15.90
C THR A 70 0.23 -2.69 16.30
N PHE A 71 -0.29 -1.71 17.03
CA PHE A 71 0.47 -0.58 17.56
C PHE A 71 1.56 -1.06 18.53
N GLY A 72 1.25 -2.03 19.39
CA GLY A 72 2.20 -2.63 20.33
C GLY A 72 3.48 -3.13 19.66
N TYR A 73 3.34 -3.76 18.48
CA TYR A 73 4.49 -4.33 17.75
C TYR A 73 5.04 -3.43 16.64
N LEU A 74 4.19 -2.69 15.93
CA LEU A 74 4.60 -1.94 14.73
C LEU A 74 4.61 -0.41 14.94
N GLY A 75 4.01 0.08 16.02
CA GLY A 75 3.92 1.50 16.34
C GLY A 75 2.97 2.26 15.42
N ILE A 76 3.15 3.58 15.35
CA ILE A 76 2.35 4.45 14.48
C ILE A 76 2.65 4.08 13.02
N PHE A 77 1.56 3.93 12.25
CA PHE A 77 1.65 3.67 10.82
C PHE A 77 2.27 4.86 10.08
N SER A 78 3.20 4.55 9.18
CA SER A 78 3.62 5.46 8.12
C SER A 78 3.79 4.66 6.82
N SER A 79 3.48 5.24 5.67
CA SER A 79 3.64 4.54 4.37
C SER A 79 5.09 4.11 4.14
N LYS A 80 6.06 4.90 4.63
CA LYS A 80 7.49 4.55 4.59
C LYS A 80 7.80 3.30 5.42
N LYS A 81 7.28 3.21 6.64
CA LYS A 81 7.45 2.05 7.52
C LYS A 81 6.80 0.81 6.93
N PHE A 82 5.61 0.96 6.36
CA PHE A 82 4.91 -0.15 5.71
C PHE A 82 5.67 -0.65 4.47
N GLN A 83 6.18 0.25 3.62
CA GLN A 83 7.04 -0.12 2.49
C GLN A 83 8.31 -0.84 2.93
N LEU A 84 8.98 -0.35 3.99
CA LEU A 84 10.15 -1.02 4.55
C LEU A 84 9.82 -2.43 5.03
N LEU A 85 8.70 -2.60 5.73
CA LEU A 85 8.25 -3.89 6.25
C LEU A 85 7.90 -4.86 5.10
N ILE A 86 7.19 -4.39 4.06
CA ILE A 86 6.92 -5.16 2.83
C ILE A 86 8.22 -5.62 2.19
N ASN A 87 9.16 -4.70 1.96
CA ASN A 87 10.42 -5.01 1.28
C ASN A 87 11.31 -5.95 2.10
N ARG A 88 11.37 -5.74 3.42
CA ARG A 88 12.26 -6.51 4.31
C ARG A 88 11.82 -7.95 4.44
N PHE A 89 10.52 -8.18 4.54
CA PHE A 89 9.95 -9.52 4.74
C PHE A 89 9.37 -10.12 3.46
N ASN A 90 9.57 -9.46 2.31
CA ASN A 90 9.04 -9.87 0.99
C ASN A 90 7.54 -10.18 1.04
N LEU A 91 6.77 -9.25 1.63
CA LEU A 91 5.33 -9.45 1.83
C LEU A 91 4.56 -9.18 0.55
N ARG A 92 3.53 -9.99 0.30
CA ARG A 92 2.57 -9.75 -0.77
C ARG A 92 1.57 -8.70 -0.29
N VAL A 93 1.61 -7.52 -0.89
CA VAL A 93 0.79 -6.37 -0.45
C VAL A 93 -0.69 -6.73 -0.51
N GLU A 94 -1.12 -7.42 -1.56
CA GLU A 94 -2.50 -7.82 -1.80
C GLU A 94 -3.04 -8.71 -0.67
N GLU A 95 -2.19 -9.54 -0.07
CA GLU A 95 -2.56 -10.38 1.06
C GLU A 95 -2.67 -9.55 2.34
N VAL A 96 -1.65 -8.74 2.65
CA VAL A 96 -1.57 -8.01 3.93
C VAL A 96 -2.65 -6.94 4.06
N VAL A 97 -3.10 -6.35 2.94
CA VAL A 97 -4.19 -5.37 2.94
C VAL A 97 -5.58 -6.00 2.88
N SER A 98 -5.68 -7.32 2.75
CA SER A 98 -6.97 -8.00 2.60
C SER A 98 -7.84 -7.85 3.85
N PRO A 99 -9.18 -7.77 3.69
CA PRO A 99 -10.09 -7.79 4.83
C PRO A 99 -9.84 -9.02 5.70
N ASN A 100 -9.88 -8.85 7.03
CA ASN A 100 -9.67 -9.92 8.01
C ASN A 100 -8.31 -10.63 7.99
N TRP A 101 -7.31 -10.13 7.23
CA TRP A 101 -5.97 -10.72 7.16
C TRP A 101 -5.43 -11.10 8.55
N PHE A 102 -5.57 -10.21 9.53
CA PHE A 102 -5.11 -10.39 10.91
C PHE A 102 -5.55 -11.71 11.57
N LEU A 103 -6.80 -12.13 11.34
CA LEU A 103 -7.38 -13.33 11.96
C LEU A 103 -7.10 -14.61 11.18
N THR A 104 -6.74 -14.51 9.91
CA THR A 104 -6.49 -15.68 9.07
C THR A 104 -5.11 -16.27 9.34
N ASN A 105 -4.98 -17.60 9.25
CA ASN A 105 -3.69 -18.31 9.25
C ASN A 105 -2.71 -17.93 10.39
N GLY A 106 -3.22 -17.53 11.56
CA GLY A 106 -2.39 -17.07 12.69
C GLY A 106 -1.58 -15.81 12.40
N ASN A 107 -2.01 -14.97 11.46
CA ASN A 107 -1.27 -13.80 11.00
C ASN A 107 -0.97 -12.78 12.11
N TYR A 108 -1.80 -12.70 13.15
CA TYR A 108 -1.53 -11.85 14.30
C TYR A 108 -0.20 -12.16 15.02
N TYR A 109 0.26 -13.42 14.99
CA TYR A 109 1.58 -13.80 15.51
C TYR A 109 2.72 -13.32 14.62
N ARG A 110 2.47 -13.09 13.33
CA ARG A 110 3.49 -12.56 12.41
C ARG A 110 3.89 -11.14 12.77
N LEU A 111 2.97 -10.36 13.34
CA LEU A 111 3.22 -8.97 13.74
C LEU A 111 4.33 -8.85 14.78
N SER A 112 4.38 -9.77 15.76
CA SER A 112 5.45 -9.75 16.75
C SER A 112 6.81 -10.11 16.13
N GLY A 113 6.84 -11.13 15.27
CA GLY A 113 8.04 -11.48 14.51
C GLY A 113 8.54 -10.34 13.63
N TRP A 114 7.63 -9.63 12.95
CA TRP A 114 7.97 -8.45 12.16
C TRP A 114 8.48 -7.31 13.05
N GLY A 115 7.81 -7.03 14.17
CA GLY A 115 8.22 -6.00 15.13
C GLY A 115 9.65 -6.22 15.63
N PHE A 116 9.93 -7.40 16.19
CA PHE A 116 11.27 -7.74 16.69
C PHE A 116 12.33 -7.75 15.57
N GLY A 117 12.03 -8.39 14.44
CA GLY A 117 12.98 -8.48 13.33
C GLY A 117 13.31 -7.11 12.72
N MET A 118 12.31 -6.23 12.61
CA MET A 118 12.48 -4.89 12.08
C MET A 118 13.23 -4.00 13.09
N GLN A 119 12.92 -4.06 14.39
CA GLN A 119 13.64 -3.28 15.41
C GLN A 119 15.11 -3.70 15.50
N ALA A 120 15.40 -5.02 15.51
CA ALA A 120 16.77 -5.52 15.50
C ALA A 120 17.55 -5.03 14.27
N TRP A 121 16.91 -5.00 13.10
CA TRP A 121 17.50 -4.43 11.89
C TRP A 121 17.72 -2.92 12.01
N LEU A 122 16.76 -2.16 12.53
CA LEU A 122 16.89 -0.71 12.74
C LEU A 122 18.07 -0.40 13.68
N ASN A 123 18.22 -1.16 14.76
CA ASN A 123 19.33 -1.03 15.71
C ASN A 123 20.68 -1.32 15.03
N LYS A 124 20.73 -2.36 14.18
CA LYS A 124 21.93 -2.68 13.39
C LYS A 124 22.28 -1.54 12.42
N MET A 125 21.30 -1.03 11.68
CA MET A 125 21.49 0.08 10.74
C MET A 125 21.99 1.34 11.45
N GLU A 126 21.48 1.63 12.65
CA GLU A 126 21.97 2.73 13.48
C GLU A 126 23.43 2.52 13.91
N ALA A 127 23.80 1.31 14.37
CA ALA A 127 25.17 0.97 14.74
C ALA A 127 26.16 1.05 13.56
N GLU A 128 25.68 0.81 12.33
CA GLU A 128 26.44 0.91 11.08
C GLU A 128 26.44 2.33 10.47
N ASN A 129 26.00 3.35 11.22
CA ASN A 129 25.85 4.74 10.76
C ASN A 129 24.89 4.95 9.57
N ASN A 130 23.98 4.00 9.33
CA ASN A 130 22.94 4.04 8.30
C ASN A 130 21.55 4.22 8.91
N THR A 131 21.42 5.16 9.85
CA THR A 131 20.16 5.39 10.60
C THR A 131 18.98 5.62 9.66
N VAL A 132 17.91 4.85 9.86
CA VAL A 132 16.66 4.99 9.09
C VAL A 132 15.73 5.94 9.83
N TYR A 133 15.34 7.03 9.15
CA TYR A 133 14.44 8.04 9.69
C TYR A 133 12.99 7.82 9.23
N GLU A 134 12.03 8.39 9.93
CA GLU A 134 10.63 8.52 9.50
C GLU A 134 10.53 9.45 8.28
N ALA A 135 9.30 9.79 7.88
CA ALA A 135 9.05 10.65 6.72
C ALA A 135 9.51 12.11 6.92
N ASP A 136 9.67 12.56 8.16
CA ASP A 136 10.16 13.89 8.51
C ASP A 136 11.68 14.07 8.31
N GLY A 137 12.42 12.96 8.13
CA GLY A 137 13.86 12.97 7.95
C GLY A 137 14.67 13.26 9.22
N VAL A 138 14.03 13.40 10.39
CA VAL A 138 14.70 13.77 11.66
C VAL A 138 14.40 12.76 12.76
N THR A 139 13.17 12.23 12.81
CA THR A 139 12.79 11.23 13.81
C THR A 139 13.34 9.87 13.41
N LYS A 140 14.13 9.23 14.28
CA LYS A 140 14.60 7.86 14.06
C LYS A 140 13.41 6.91 14.00
N MET A 141 13.36 6.07 12.99
CA MET A 141 12.31 5.07 12.88
C MET A 141 12.46 4.05 14.00
N LYS A 142 11.35 3.78 14.70
CA LYS A 142 11.23 2.73 15.72
C LYS A 142 9.97 1.93 15.49
N MET A 143 10.00 0.68 15.95
CA MET A 143 8.83 -0.20 15.98
C MET A 143 7.98 0.07 17.23
N GLY A 144 6.96 -0.73 17.46
CA GLY A 144 6.04 -0.53 18.58
C GLY A 144 6.70 -0.71 19.95
N PRO A 145 6.09 -0.18 21.03
CA PRO A 145 6.68 -0.17 22.37
C PRO A 145 6.97 -1.57 22.95
N GLN A 146 6.38 -2.64 22.42
CA GLN A 146 6.60 -4.01 22.92
C GLN A 146 7.87 -4.67 22.39
N VAL A 147 8.56 -4.02 21.43
CA VAL A 147 9.73 -4.61 20.75
C VAL A 147 10.95 -3.70 20.75
N GLN A 148 10.86 -2.52 21.38
CA GLN A 148 11.95 -1.56 21.51
C GLN A 148 12.98 -1.99 22.56
#